data_AF-V9VRS7-F1
#
_entry.id   AF-V9VRS7-F1
#
_cell.length_a   1.000
_cell.length_b   1.000
_cell.length_c   1.000
_cell.angle_alpha   90.00
_cell.angle_beta   90.00
_cell.angle_gamma   90.00
#
_symmetry.space_group_name_H-M   'P 1'
#
loop_
_entity.id
_entity.type
_entity.pdbx_description
1 polymer ?
#
loop_
_entity_poly.entity_id
_entity_poly.type
_entity_poly.pdbx_seq_one_letter_code
_entity_poly.pdbx_strand_id
1 'polypeptide(L)'
;MKAKKILAAALMLSMSAGALAASEAAALRQISVTGESTMQVAPELATITLGVTEEAGEAAAAMAAVSDAMGAVIARLKDGGIAAEDLQTRQISMHPVWSQDRSYDSGGRREITGFQASNTLMVRVRDLDRLGPVLDAVLRAGANQFQGLSFGVADPSAVTDQIRSEAVKDAIRKAQQLAEAAGMELGPVRSINEQGGGGGRPMMVMEMARSDAMPIEAGELTFSHNVSVVFDMTVPGGE
;
A
#
# COMPACT_ATOMS: atom_id res chain seq x y z
N MET A 1 30.70 81.20 5.16
CA MET A 1 31.26 80.12 4.31
C MET A 1 31.30 78.83 5.11
N LYS A 2 30.99 77.68 4.47
CA LYS A 2 31.08 76.30 4.98
C LYS A 2 29.91 75.76 5.86
N ALA A 3 28.71 75.57 5.28
CA ALA A 3 27.72 74.63 5.84
C ALA A 3 26.60 74.19 4.85
N LYS A 4 26.79 74.30 3.52
CA LYS A 4 25.69 74.15 2.54
C LYS A 4 25.92 73.17 1.38
N LYS A 5 26.89 72.25 1.46
CA LYS A 5 27.24 71.38 0.31
C LYS A 5 27.43 69.89 0.64
N ILE A 6 26.75 69.32 1.63
CA ILE A 6 26.84 67.87 1.91
C ILE A 6 25.48 67.14 1.89
N LEU A 7 24.34 67.86 1.86
CA LEU A 7 23.02 67.22 1.98
C LEU A 7 22.33 66.87 0.65
N ALA A 8 23.02 66.94 -0.48
CA ALA A 8 22.41 66.71 -1.81
C ALA A 8 22.89 65.42 -2.52
N ALA A 9 23.88 64.72 -1.99
CA ALA A 9 24.44 63.52 -2.62
C ALA A 9 24.07 62.19 -1.92
N ALA A 10 23.45 62.25 -0.73
CA ALA A 10 23.04 61.05 0.02
C ALA A 10 21.57 60.64 -0.21
N LEU A 11 20.79 61.44 -0.94
CA LEU A 11 19.37 61.17 -1.17
C LEU A 11 19.06 60.58 -2.57
N MET A 12 20.04 60.53 -3.47
CA MET A 12 19.86 59.94 -4.81
C MET A 12 20.33 58.49 -4.93
N LEU A 13 20.84 57.88 -3.86
CA LEU A 13 21.30 56.47 -3.85
C LEU A 13 20.41 55.55 -3.00
N SER A 14 19.22 56.01 -2.58
CA SER A 14 18.25 55.20 -1.84
C SER A 14 17.01 54.84 -2.65
N MET A 15 16.82 55.38 -3.85
CA MET A 15 15.65 55.07 -4.71
C MET A 15 15.86 53.89 -5.67
N SER A 16 17.06 53.32 -5.76
CA SER A 16 17.33 52.17 -6.64
C SER A 16 17.08 50.81 -5.99
N ALA A 17 17.01 50.75 -4.65
CA ALA A 17 16.84 49.48 -3.93
C ALA A 17 15.37 49.02 -3.83
N GLY A 18 14.40 49.93 -4.03
CA GLY A 18 12.97 49.57 -4.00
C GLY A 18 12.47 48.88 -5.27
N ALA A 19 13.18 49.02 -6.39
CA ALA A 19 12.76 48.46 -7.68
C ALA A 19 13.12 46.97 -7.86
N LEU A 20 14.09 46.44 -7.08
CA LEU A 20 14.41 45.00 -7.12
C LEU A 20 13.55 44.15 -6.18
N ALA A 21 12.86 44.76 -5.19
CA ALA A 21 11.93 44.03 -4.31
C ALA A 21 10.49 43.97 -4.85
N ALA A 22 10.14 44.79 -5.85
CA ALA A 22 8.84 44.76 -6.52
C ALA A 22 8.73 43.66 -7.60
N SER A 23 9.81 42.92 -7.85
CA SER A 23 9.88 41.80 -8.80
C SER A 23 9.55 40.44 -8.18
N GLU A 24 9.31 40.36 -6.87
CA GLU A 24 9.20 39.08 -6.14
C GLU A 24 7.76 38.61 -5.90
N ALA A 25 6.76 39.42 -6.26
CA ALA A 25 5.36 39.04 -6.20
C ALA A 25 4.53 39.88 -7.18
N ALA A 26 4.74 39.69 -8.49
CA ALA A 26 3.57 39.76 -9.36
C ALA A 26 2.63 38.69 -8.80
N ALA A 27 1.57 39.11 -8.09
CA ALA A 27 0.63 38.21 -7.44
C ALA A 27 0.17 37.19 -8.48
N LEU A 28 0.77 36.00 -8.46
CA LEU A 28 0.53 34.98 -9.45
C LEU A 28 -0.92 34.58 -9.25
N ARG A 29 -1.75 34.96 -10.22
CA ARG A 29 -3.14 34.54 -10.30
C ARG A 29 -3.10 33.04 -10.55
N GLN A 30 -3.24 32.28 -9.48
CA GLN A 30 -3.15 30.83 -9.51
C GLN A 30 -4.21 30.23 -8.61
N ILE A 31 -4.62 29.02 -8.95
CA ILE A 31 -5.54 28.22 -8.16
C ILE A 31 -4.88 26.88 -7.85
N SER A 32 -4.95 26.49 -6.58
CA SER A 32 -4.50 25.18 -6.11
C SER A 32 -5.73 24.37 -5.74
N VAL A 33 -5.83 23.17 -6.29
CA VAL A 33 -6.94 22.23 -6.02
C VAL A 33 -6.40 20.85 -5.73
N THR A 34 -7.16 20.09 -4.95
CA THR A 34 -6.93 18.65 -4.78
C THR A 34 -8.02 17.89 -5.54
N GLY A 35 -7.58 17.14 -6.54
CA GLY A 35 -8.40 16.15 -7.24
C GLY A 35 -8.37 14.83 -6.51
N GLU A 36 -9.51 14.15 -6.47
CA GLU A 36 -9.68 12.88 -5.79
C GLU A 36 -10.37 11.89 -6.72
N SER A 37 -9.97 10.64 -6.65
CA SER A 37 -10.67 9.54 -7.33
C SER A 37 -10.72 8.33 -6.43
N THR A 38 -11.84 7.64 -6.48
CA THR A 38 -12.06 6.36 -5.81
C THR A 38 -12.66 5.37 -6.80
N MET A 39 -12.28 4.11 -6.67
CA MET A 39 -12.81 3.02 -7.47
C MET A 39 -13.00 1.79 -6.61
N GLN A 40 -14.15 1.15 -6.77
CA GLN A 40 -14.45 -0.14 -6.17
C GLN A 40 -14.27 -1.21 -7.24
N VAL A 41 -13.49 -2.25 -6.92
CA VAL A 41 -13.20 -3.35 -7.83
C VAL A 41 -13.44 -4.65 -7.09
N ALA A 42 -14.16 -5.58 -7.72
CA ALA A 42 -14.30 -6.92 -7.19
C ALA A 42 -12.91 -7.60 -7.17
N PRO A 43 -12.56 -8.33 -6.11
CA PRO A 43 -11.31 -9.05 -6.06
C PRO A 43 -11.28 -10.17 -7.11
N GLU A 44 -10.15 -10.30 -7.78
CA GLU A 44 -9.92 -11.31 -8.82
C GLU A 44 -9.09 -12.48 -8.30
N LEU A 45 -8.37 -12.28 -7.19
CA LEU A 45 -7.54 -13.29 -6.58
C LEU A 45 -7.45 -13.14 -5.07
N ALA A 46 -7.11 -14.23 -4.42
CA ALA A 46 -6.75 -14.30 -3.02
C ALA A 46 -5.28 -14.70 -2.88
N THR A 47 -4.60 -14.13 -1.89
CA THR A 47 -3.27 -14.56 -1.46
C THR A 47 -3.41 -15.08 -0.05
N ILE A 48 -3.05 -16.34 0.14
CA ILE A 48 -3.01 -17.00 1.45
C ILE A 48 -1.54 -17.14 1.85
N THR A 49 -1.25 -16.87 3.12
CA THR A 49 0.03 -17.25 3.71
C THR A 49 -0.20 -18.31 4.77
N LEU A 50 0.32 -19.50 4.52
CA LEU A 50 0.19 -20.68 5.37
C LEU A 50 1.55 -21.31 5.60
N GLY A 51 1.66 -22.20 6.57
CA GLY A 51 2.92 -22.86 6.87
C GLY A 51 2.76 -24.17 7.61
N VAL A 52 3.88 -24.85 7.75
CA VAL A 52 4.03 -26.02 8.61
C VAL A 52 5.09 -25.73 9.66
N THR A 53 4.87 -26.21 10.86
CA THR A 53 5.83 -26.21 11.97
C THR A 53 5.90 -27.58 12.59
N GLU A 54 7.12 -28.06 12.76
CA GLU A 54 7.40 -29.35 13.40
C GLU A 54 8.48 -29.15 14.46
N GLU A 55 8.44 -30.00 15.48
CA GLU A 55 9.43 -30.05 16.54
C GLU A 55 10.10 -31.43 16.59
N ALA A 56 11.41 -31.45 16.81
CA ALA A 56 12.16 -32.68 17.03
C ALA A 56 13.29 -32.46 18.03
N GLY A 57 13.82 -33.55 18.59
CA GLY A 57 14.98 -33.48 19.50
C GLY A 57 16.25 -32.98 18.81
N GLU A 58 16.37 -33.19 17.50
CA GLU A 58 17.51 -32.76 16.69
C GLU A 58 17.09 -31.76 15.61
N ALA A 59 17.93 -30.75 15.38
CA ALA A 59 17.71 -29.71 14.36
C ALA A 59 17.49 -30.29 12.96
N ALA A 60 18.30 -31.29 12.57
CA ALA A 60 18.19 -31.93 11.26
C ALA A 60 16.86 -32.69 11.10
N ALA A 61 16.41 -33.38 12.15
CA ALA A 61 15.13 -34.08 12.15
C ALA A 61 13.95 -33.11 12.05
N ALA A 62 13.98 -31.98 12.77
CA ALA A 62 12.94 -30.96 12.69
C ALA A 62 12.83 -30.36 11.27
N MET A 63 13.98 -30.06 10.64
CA MET A 63 14.03 -29.54 9.27
C MET A 63 13.54 -30.54 8.23
N ALA A 64 13.89 -31.83 8.38
CA ALA A 64 13.40 -32.90 7.51
C ALA A 64 11.87 -33.04 7.62
N ALA A 65 11.34 -33.09 8.84
CA ALA A 65 9.90 -33.20 9.09
C ALA A 65 9.11 -32.05 8.46
N VAL A 66 9.57 -30.80 8.63
CA VAL A 66 8.96 -29.63 7.99
C VAL A 66 9.04 -29.70 6.47
N SER A 67 10.15 -30.18 5.91
CA SER A 67 10.35 -30.28 4.46
C SER A 67 9.41 -31.31 3.84
N ASP A 68 9.25 -32.47 4.48
CA ASP A 68 8.35 -33.54 4.04
C ASP A 68 6.89 -33.10 4.11
N ALA A 69 6.48 -32.49 5.24
CA ALA A 69 5.13 -32.00 5.43
C ALA A 69 4.79 -30.85 4.46
N MET A 70 5.71 -29.90 4.24
CA MET A 70 5.50 -28.85 3.24
C MET A 70 5.47 -29.42 1.81
N GLY A 71 6.27 -30.46 1.53
CA GLY A 71 6.21 -31.19 0.27
C GLY A 71 4.82 -31.78 0.00
N ALA A 72 4.21 -32.39 1.02
CA ALA A 72 2.84 -32.91 0.94
C ALA A 72 1.81 -31.79 0.70
N VAL A 73 1.93 -30.64 1.40
CA VAL A 73 1.07 -29.47 1.19
C VAL A 73 1.18 -28.94 -0.24
N ILE A 74 2.40 -28.77 -0.76
CA ILE A 74 2.64 -28.30 -2.14
C ILE A 74 2.06 -29.27 -3.16
N ALA A 75 2.23 -30.58 -2.96
CA ALA A 75 1.65 -31.59 -3.85
C ALA A 75 0.12 -31.51 -3.87
N ARG A 76 -0.51 -31.40 -2.70
CA ARG A 76 -1.98 -31.25 -2.60
C ARG A 76 -2.49 -29.98 -3.25
N LEU A 77 -1.77 -28.86 -3.13
CA LEU A 77 -2.10 -27.61 -3.82
C LEU A 77 -2.04 -27.76 -5.34
N LYS A 78 -1.01 -28.43 -5.86
CA LYS A 78 -0.88 -28.71 -7.29
C LYS A 78 -1.95 -29.66 -7.82
N ASP A 79 -2.29 -30.71 -7.06
CA ASP A 79 -3.41 -31.60 -7.38
C ASP A 79 -4.75 -30.86 -7.33
N GLY A 80 -4.85 -29.90 -6.42
CA GLY A 80 -5.90 -28.89 -6.36
C GLY A 80 -5.82 -27.84 -7.46
N GLY A 81 -4.99 -28.01 -8.50
CA GLY A 81 -4.94 -27.15 -9.68
C GLY A 81 -4.33 -25.77 -9.45
N ILE A 82 -3.59 -25.55 -8.35
CA ILE A 82 -2.79 -24.34 -8.17
C ILE A 82 -1.50 -24.46 -8.99
N ALA A 83 -1.23 -23.47 -9.83
CA ALA A 83 -0.05 -23.46 -10.67
C ALA A 83 1.24 -23.28 -9.84
N ALA A 84 2.36 -23.82 -10.33
CA ALA A 84 3.64 -23.71 -9.61
C ALA A 84 4.10 -22.26 -9.45
N GLU A 85 3.78 -21.38 -10.40
CA GLU A 85 4.05 -19.93 -10.36
C GLU A 85 3.25 -19.18 -9.28
N ASP A 86 2.16 -19.77 -8.82
CA ASP A 86 1.30 -19.24 -7.77
C ASP A 86 1.71 -19.74 -6.37
N LEU A 87 2.78 -20.52 -6.27
CA LEU A 87 3.33 -21.06 -5.03
C LEU A 87 4.72 -20.48 -4.78
N GLN A 88 4.89 -19.77 -3.66
CA GLN A 88 6.16 -19.16 -3.31
C GLN A 88 6.50 -19.37 -1.84
N THR A 89 7.58 -20.09 -1.55
CA THR A 89 8.12 -20.17 -0.20
C THR A 89 8.56 -18.78 0.25
N ARG A 90 8.01 -18.30 1.37
CA ARG A 90 8.31 -16.98 1.93
C ARG A 90 9.48 -17.03 2.88
N GLN A 91 9.47 -18.01 3.79
CA GLN A 91 10.41 -18.08 4.88
C GLN A 91 10.57 -19.52 5.35
N ILE A 92 11.82 -19.89 5.64
CA ILE A 92 12.17 -21.10 6.37
C ILE A 92 12.95 -20.64 7.58
N SER A 93 12.58 -21.11 8.77
CA SER A 93 13.28 -20.74 10.00
C SER A 93 13.34 -21.90 10.98
N MET A 94 14.33 -21.85 11.87
CA MET A 94 14.53 -22.87 12.89
C MET A 94 15.06 -22.21 14.15
N HIS A 95 14.49 -22.60 15.29
CA HIS A 95 14.86 -22.05 16.58
C HIS A 95 14.92 -23.17 17.64
N PRO A 96 15.85 -23.10 18.60
CA PRO A 96 15.88 -24.04 19.72
C PRO A 96 14.66 -23.85 20.62
N VAL A 97 14.07 -24.98 21.04
CA VAL A 97 13.06 -25.05 22.10
C VAL A 97 13.79 -25.24 23.42
N TRP A 98 13.48 -24.42 24.39
CA TRP A 98 14.16 -24.39 25.68
C TRP A 98 13.21 -24.85 26.79
N SER A 99 13.75 -25.53 27.79
CA SER A 99 12.98 -25.94 28.97
C SER A 99 12.28 -24.75 29.63
N GLN A 100 11.06 -25.00 30.11
CA GLN A 100 10.24 -24.03 30.85
C GLN A 100 10.50 -24.07 32.35
N ASP A 101 11.47 -24.85 32.82
CA ASP A 101 11.70 -25.06 34.24
C ASP A 101 12.20 -23.77 34.90
N ARG A 102 11.28 -23.13 35.65
CA ARG A 102 11.56 -21.98 36.52
C ARG A 102 11.76 -22.41 37.97
N SER A 103 12.03 -23.69 38.23
CA SER A 103 12.28 -24.16 39.59
C SER A 103 13.48 -23.42 40.17
N TYR A 104 13.29 -22.84 41.36
CA TYR A 104 14.33 -22.10 42.10
C TYR A 104 15.53 -23.01 42.47
N ASP A 105 15.35 -24.34 42.41
CA ASP A 105 16.34 -25.37 42.76
C ASP A 105 17.35 -25.68 41.64
N SER A 106 17.04 -25.40 40.35
CA SER A 106 17.92 -25.78 39.23
C SER A 106 19.02 -24.74 38.91
N GLY A 107 19.15 -23.70 39.75
CA GLY A 107 20.09 -22.60 39.51
C GLY A 107 19.76 -21.75 38.28
N GLY A 108 18.52 -21.83 37.76
CA GLY A 108 18.00 -20.97 36.70
C GLY A 108 18.54 -21.23 35.28
N ARG A 109 19.22 -22.35 35.03
CA ARG A 109 19.76 -22.66 33.70
C ARG A 109 18.70 -23.32 32.81
N ARG A 110 18.39 -22.67 31.68
CA ARG A 110 17.52 -23.22 30.64
C ARG A 110 18.33 -24.13 29.73
N GLU A 111 17.83 -25.33 29.50
CA GLU A 111 18.44 -26.32 28.60
C GLU A 111 17.64 -26.41 27.30
N ILE A 112 18.31 -26.72 26.19
CA ILE A 112 17.64 -26.95 24.91
C ILE A 112 16.98 -28.34 24.99
N THR A 113 15.66 -28.38 24.83
CA THR A 113 14.85 -29.61 24.85
C THR A 113 14.51 -30.11 23.45
N GLY A 114 14.79 -29.31 22.42
CA GLY A 114 14.59 -29.68 21.02
C GLY A 114 14.75 -28.49 20.10
N PHE A 115 14.30 -28.65 18.87
CA PHE A 115 14.32 -27.65 17.82
C PHE A 115 12.95 -27.59 17.15
N GLN A 116 12.46 -26.37 16.96
CA GLN A 116 11.27 -26.09 16.19
C GLN A 116 11.69 -25.52 14.85
N ALA A 117 11.30 -26.18 13.77
CA ALA A 117 11.46 -25.68 12.41
C ALA A 117 10.11 -25.20 11.89
N SER A 118 10.12 -24.22 11.01
CA SER A 118 8.93 -23.74 10.31
C SER A 118 9.23 -23.39 8.86
N ASN A 119 8.25 -23.63 7.99
CA ASN A 119 8.29 -23.25 6.58
C ASN A 119 6.95 -22.60 6.22
N THR A 120 7.01 -21.41 5.64
CA THR A 120 5.85 -20.63 5.23
C THR A 120 5.79 -20.52 3.71
N LEU A 121 4.61 -20.76 3.16
CA LEU A 121 4.27 -20.72 1.75
C LEU A 121 3.22 -19.62 1.51
N MET A 122 3.50 -18.74 0.53
CA MET A 122 2.48 -17.92 -0.10
C MET A 122 1.82 -18.72 -1.21
N VAL A 123 0.49 -18.71 -1.22
CA VAL A 123 -0.34 -19.34 -2.25
C VAL A 123 -1.23 -18.27 -2.86
N ARG A 124 -1.15 -18.10 -4.18
CA ARG A 124 -2.08 -17.27 -4.94
C ARG A 124 -3.20 -18.14 -5.51
N VAL A 125 -4.44 -17.75 -5.23
CA VAL A 125 -5.64 -18.43 -5.70
C VAL A 125 -6.38 -17.47 -6.61
N ARG A 126 -6.37 -17.75 -7.91
CA ARG A 126 -6.99 -16.91 -8.96
C ARG A 126 -8.46 -17.22 -9.20
N ASP A 127 -8.91 -18.35 -8.67
CA ASP A 127 -10.31 -18.79 -8.73
C ASP A 127 -10.85 -18.79 -7.30
N LEU A 128 -11.58 -17.72 -6.95
CA LEU A 128 -12.07 -17.51 -5.60
C LEU A 128 -13.10 -18.56 -5.17
N ASP A 129 -13.84 -19.17 -6.09
CA ASP A 129 -14.79 -20.25 -5.78
C ASP A 129 -14.06 -21.50 -5.26
N ARG A 130 -12.77 -21.63 -5.59
CA ARG A 130 -11.91 -22.75 -5.15
C ARG A 130 -11.19 -22.47 -3.85
N LEU A 131 -11.31 -21.26 -3.29
CA LEU A 131 -10.60 -20.85 -2.09
C LEU A 131 -10.93 -21.74 -0.87
N GLY A 132 -12.22 -21.98 -0.62
CA GLY A 132 -12.67 -22.85 0.48
C GLY A 132 -12.13 -24.29 0.36
N PRO A 133 -12.33 -24.98 -0.78
CA PRO A 133 -11.75 -26.30 -1.03
C PRO A 133 -10.22 -26.35 -0.92
N VAL A 134 -9.52 -25.31 -1.40
CA VAL A 134 -8.05 -25.21 -1.29
C VAL A 134 -7.63 -25.12 0.18
N LEU A 135 -8.29 -24.30 0.99
CA LEU A 135 -8.01 -24.17 2.43
C LEU A 135 -8.27 -25.48 3.19
N ASP A 136 -9.37 -26.17 2.91
CA ASP A 136 -9.67 -27.47 3.52
C ASP A 136 -8.61 -28.53 3.14
N ALA A 137 -8.17 -28.54 1.87
CA ALA A 137 -7.15 -29.47 1.39
C ALA A 137 -5.79 -29.28 2.07
N VAL A 138 -5.32 -28.03 2.25
CA VAL A 138 -4.02 -27.76 2.89
C VAL A 138 -4.04 -28.03 4.39
N LEU A 139 -5.15 -27.75 5.07
CA LEU A 139 -5.30 -28.08 6.49
C LEU A 139 -5.23 -29.60 6.70
N ARG A 140 -5.89 -30.39 5.85
CA ARG A 140 -5.78 -31.86 5.89
C ARG A 140 -4.40 -32.38 5.49
N ALA A 141 -3.63 -31.61 4.71
CA ALA A 141 -2.29 -31.96 4.27
C ALA A 141 -1.20 -31.67 5.32
N GLY A 142 -1.55 -31.06 6.46
CA GLY A 142 -0.62 -30.78 7.55
C GLY A 142 -0.23 -29.31 7.72
N ALA A 143 -0.82 -28.39 6.96
CA ALA A 143 -0.65 -26.96 7.23
C ALA A 143 -1.23 -26.62 8.61
N ASN A 144 -0.37 -26.15 9.51
CA ASN A 144 -0.72 -25.87 10.91
C ASN A 144 -0.38 -24.43 11.34
N GLN A 145 0.22 -23.64 10.45
CA GLN A 145 0.30 -22.20 10.59
C GLN A 145 -0.59 -21.51 9.55
N PHE A 146 -1.38 -20.54 9.99
CA PHE A 146 -2.12 -19.65 9.12
C PHE A 146 -1.77 -18.21 9.49
N GLN A 147 -1.12 -17.49 8.58
CA GLN A 147 -0.62 -16.13 8.83
C GLN A 147 -1.55 -15.06 8.25
N GLY A 148 -2.42 -15.41 7.30
CA GLY A 148 -3.44 -14.51 6.81
C GLY A 148 -3.98 -14.85 5.41
N LEU A 149 -5.07 -14.17 5.08
CA LEU A 149 -5.72 -14.15 3.78
C LEU A 149 -5.89 -12.69 3.36
N SER A 150 -5.48 -12.35 2.14
CA SER A 150 -5.75 -11.04 1.56
C SER A 150 -6.30 -11.19 0.15
N PHE A 151 -7.24 -10.33 -0.21
CA PHE A 151 -7.78 -10.25 -1.57
C PHE A 151 -7.03 -9.21 -2.39
N GLY A 152 -7.00 -9.39 -3.71
CA GLY A 152 -6.33 -8.50 -4.63
C GLY A 152 -6.92 -8.59 -6.04
N VAL A 153 -6.37 -7.76 -6.92
CA VAL A 153 -6.62 -7.78 -8.36
C VAL A 153 -5.39 -8.32 -9.08
N ALA A 154 -5.55 -8.91 -10.26
CA ALA A 154 -4.44 -9.47 -11.03
C ALA A 154 -3.51 -8.38 -11.57
N ASP A 155 -4.06 -7.22 -11.94
CA ASP A 155 -3.31 -6.05 -12.39
C ASP A 155 -3.64 -4.78 -11.59
N PRO A 156 -2.96 -4.56 -10.44
CA PRO A 156 -3.13 -3.34 -9.66
C PRO A 156 -2.66 -2.09 -10.40
N SER A 157 -1.80 -2.23 -11.42
CA SER A 157 -1.24 -1.09 -12.15
C SER A 157 -2.28 -0.45 -13.07
N ALA A 158 -3.07 -1.26 -13.79
CA ALA A 158 -4.18 -0.76 -14.60
C ALA A 158 -5.22 0.00 -13.77
N VAL A 159 -5.58 -0.53 -12.60
CA VAL A 159 -6.50 0.15 -11.66
C VAL A 159 -5.89 1.47 -11.18
N THR A 160 -4.61 1.47 -10.84
CA THR A 160 -3.90 2.68 -10.39
C THR A 160 -3.84 3.76 -11.47
N ASP A 161 -3.53 3.38 -12.71
CA ASP A 161 -3.45 4.30 -13.85
C ASP A 161 -4.80 4.95 -14.15
N GLN A 162 -5.88 4.15 -14.07
CA GLN A 162 -7.23 4.67 -14.28
C GLN A 162 -7.61 5.68 -13.19
N ILE A 163 -7.38 5.38 -11.91
CA ILE A 163 -7.73 6.27 -10.80
C ILE A 163 -6.86 7.53 -10.81
N ARG A 164 -5.59 7.44 -11.22
CA ARG A 164 -4.72 8.61 -11.40
C ARG A 164 -5.29 9.54 -12.47
N SER A 165 -5.70 8.98 -13.62
CA SER A 165 -6.31 9.77 -14.69
C SER A 165 -7.59 10.48 -14.21
N GLU A 166 -8.45 9.76 -13.51
CA GLU A 166 -9.70 10.31 -12.97
C GLU A 166 -9.46 11.37 -11.89
N ALA A 167 -8.45 11.21 -11.02
CA ALA A 167 -8.11 12.21 -10.01
C ALA A 167 -7.64 13.54 -10.66
N VAL A 168 -6.87 13.46 -11.76
CA VAL A 168 -6.46 14.66 -12.51
C VAL A 168 -7.66 15.31 -13.20
N LYS A 169 -8.57 14.53 -13.80
CA LYS A 169 -9.81 15.07 -14.39
C LYS A 169 -10.67 15.76 -13.34
N ASP A 170 -10.78 15.19 -12.14
CA ASP A 170 -11.49 15.80 -11.02
C ASP A 170 -10.84 17.12 -10.57
N ALA A 171 -9.51 17.18 -10.49
CA ALA A 171 -8.78 18.42 -10.21
C ALA A 171 -9.09 19.49 -11.27
N ILE A 172 -9.01 19.16 -12.56
CA ILE A 172 -9.30 20.10 -13.66
C ILE A 172 -10.74 20.61 -13.55
N ARG A 173 -11.71 19.70 -13.36
CA ARG A 173 -13.13 20.05 -13.21
C ARG A 173 -13.35 21.02 -12.05
N LYS A 174 -12.75 20.74 -10.88
CA LYS A 174 -12.83 21.61 -9.69
C LYS A 174 -12.21 22.99 -9.96
N ALA A 175 -11.03 23.03 -10.59
CA ALA A 175 -10.34 24.28 -10.89
C ALA A 175 -11.12 25.14 -11.89
N GLN A 176 -11.73 24.54 -12.92
CA GLN A 176 -12.60 25.24 -13.88
C GLN A 176 -13.80 25.89 -13.18
N GLN A 177 -14.51 25.13 -12.33
CA GLN A 177 -15.66 25.63 -11.58
C GLN A 177 -15.30 26.82 -10.68
N LEU A 178 -14.14 26.75 -10.01
CA LEU A 178 -13.68 27.81 -9.12
C LEU A 178 -13.19 29.04 -9.89
N ALA A 179 -12.52 28.85 -11.04
CA ALA A 179 -12.12 29.96 -11.90
C ALA A 179 -13.32 30.71 -12.47
N GLU A 180 -14.31 29.98 -13.00
CA GLU A 180 -15.55 30.56 -13.54
C GLU A 180 -16.31 31.34 -12.45
N ALA A 181 -16.44 30.76 -11.25
CA ALA A 181 -17.08 31.42 -10.11
C ALA A 181 -16.33 32.70 -9.65
N ALA A 182 -15.02 32.77 -9.88
CA ALA A 182 -14.20 33.95 -9.61
C ALA A 182 -14.20 34.98 -10.76
N GLY A 183 -14.92 34.73 -11.86
CA GLY A 183 -14.92 35.58 -13.05
C GLY A 183 -13.59 35.54 -13.82
N MET A 184 -12.88 34.42 -13.74
CA MET A 184 -11.57 34.18 -14.33
C MET A 184 -11.60 32.97 -15.27
N GLU A 185 -10.61 32.87 -16.16
CA GLU A 185 -10.38 31.69 -16.99
C GLU A 185 -9.29 30.80 -16.37
N LEU A 186 -9.43 29.48 -16.53
CA LEU A 186 -8.43 28.52 -16.10
C LEU A 186 -7.27 28.48 -17.11
N GLY A 187 -6.06 28.77 -16.64
CA GLY A 187 -4.83 28.72 -17.41
C GLY A 187 -4.14 27.35 -17.40
N PRO A 188 -2.91 27.27 -17.93
CA PRO A 188 -2.14 26.04 -17.97
C PRO A 188 -1.79 25.51 -16.57
N VAL A 189 -1.51 24.20 -16.50
CA VAL A 189 -0.99 23.55 -15.28
C VAL A 189 0.42 24.06 -15.02
N ARG A 190 0.66 24.56 -13.79
CA ARG A 190 2.01 24.90 -13.30
C ARG A 190 2.71 23.72 -12.65
N SER A 191 2.00 22.99 -11.80
CA SER A 191 2.57 21.87 -11.07
C SER A 191 1.51 20.83 -10.76
N ILE A 192 1.95 19.57 -10.78
CA ILE A 192 1.18 18.42 -10.33
C ILE A 192 2.02 17.76 -9.25
N ASN A 193 1.45 17.62 -8.05
CA ASN A 193 2.05 16.89 -6.96
C ASN A 193 1.16 15.71 -6.59
N GLU A 194 1.65 14.52 -6.89
CA GLU A 194 1.06 13.27 -6.45
C GLU A 194 1.47 13.02 -5.00
N GLN A 195 0.51 13.07 -4.06
CA GLN A 195 0.76 12.56 -2.71
C GLN A 195 0.54 11.05 -2.77
N GLY A 196 1.55 10.28 -2.33
CA GLY A 196 1.65 8.84 -2.59
C GLY A 196 0.33 8.08 -2.45
N GLY A 197 -0.09 7.44 -3.55
CA GLY A 197 -1.26 6.60 -3.61
C GLY A 197 -1.12 5.40 -2.68
N GLY A 198 -1.90 5.38 -1.61
CA GLY A 198 -2.05 4.19 -0.79
C GLY A 198 -2.72 3.09 -1.61
N GLY A 199 -2.04 1.96 -1.78
CA GLY A 199 -2.59 0.78 -2.46
C GLY A 199 -3.97 0.41 -1.93
N GLY A 200 -4.81 -0.16 -2.81
CA GLY A 200 -6.19 -0.51 -2.51
C GLY A 200 -6.27 -1.34 -1.23
N ARG A 201 -7.08 -0.86 -0.27
CA ARG A 201 -7.33 -1.59 0.98
C ARG A 201 -8.70 -2.23 0.87
N PRO A 202 -8.83 -3.53 1.20
CA PRO A 202 -10.14 -4.16 1.27
C PRO A 202 -10.98 -3.41 2.32
N MET A 203 -12.17 -2.97 1.91
CA MET A 203 -13.20 -2.52 2.82
C MET A 203 -14.17 -3.69 2.99
N MET A 204 -14.31 -4.18 4.22
CA MET A 204 -15.27 -5.24 4.53
C MET A 204 -16.69 -4.67 4.37
N VAL A 205 -17.35 -4.96 3.25
CA VAL A 205 -18.78 -4.73 3.10
C VAL A 205 -19.48 -5.88 3.83
N MET A 206 -20.18 -5.58 4.92
CA MET A 206 -20.95 -6.58 5.67
C MET A 206 -22.16 -7.02 4.85
N GLU A 207 -21.99 -8.03 4.01
CA GLU A 207 -23.10 -8.77 3.43
C GLU A 207 -23.39 -10.00 4.30
N MET A 208 -24.65 -10.14 4.71
CA MET A 208 -25.09 -11.13 5.70
C MET A 208 -25.62 -12.36 4.97
N ALA A 209 -24.81 -13.41 4.80
CA ALA A 209 -25.29 -14.67 4.25
C ALA A 209 -24.72 -15.92 4.94
N ARG A 210 -25.59 -16.94 5.02
CA ARG A 210 -25.44 -18.23 5.72
C ARG A 210 -24.90 -19.32 4.77
N SER A 211 -24.01 -20.20 5.24
CA SER A 211 -24.09 -21.68 5.09
C SER A 211 -22.74 -22.38 5.42
N ASP A 212 -22.81 -23.71 5.62
CA ASP A 212 -21.84 -24.64 6.24
C ASP A 212 -20.55 -24.97 5.44
N ALA A 213 -19.83 -23.97 4.99
CA ALA A 213 -18.37 -24.06 4.80
C ALA A 213 -17.75 -22.84 5.48
N MET A 214 -16.45 -22.81 5.77
CA MET A 214 -15.82 -21.59 6.35
C MET A 214 -16.25 -20.37 5.51
N PRO A 215 -17.08 -19.46 6.06
CA PRO A 215 -17.69 -18.41 5.26
C PRO A 215 -16.60 -17.39 4.93
N ILE A 216 -16.26 -17.27 3.65
CA ILE A 216 -15.26 -16.33 3.16
C ILE A 216 -15.97 -15.38 2.19
N GLU A 217 -16.24 -14.17 2.66
CA GLU A 217 -16.79 -13.09 1.85
C GLU A 217 -15.63 -12.20 1.37
N ALA A 218 -15.51 -12.04 0.06
CA ALA A 218 -14.36 -11.33 -0.53
C ALA A 218 -14.50 -9.80 -0.47
N GLY A 219 -15.73 -9.30 -0.35
CA GLY A 219 -16.04 -7.86 -0.36
C GLY A 219 -15.63 -7.17 -1.66
N GLU A 220 -15.62 -5.83 -1.64
CA GLU A 220 -15.04 -5.01 -2.72
C GLU A 220 -13.72 -4.36 -2.26
N LEU A 221 -12.78 -4.22 -3.19
CA LEU A 221 -11.52 -3.52 -2.97
C LEU A 221 -11.69 -2.05 -3.34
N THR A 222 -11.45 -1.16 -2.37
CA THR A 222 -11.47 0.29 -2.63
C THR A 222 -10.06 0.79 -2.88
N PHE A 223 -9.87 1.37 -4.06
CA PHE A 223 -8.66 2.08 -4.43
C PHE A 223 -8.96 3.58 -4.42
N SER A 224 -7.99 4.37 -3.97
CA SER A 224 -8.15 5.82 -3.83
C SER A 224 -6.86 6.53 -4.21
N HIS A 225 -6.99 7.67 -4.87
CA HIS A 225 -5.86 8.51 -5.23
C HIS A 225 -6.20 9.99 -5.09
N ASN A 226 -5.23 10.78 -4.65
CA ASN A 226 -5.34 12.22 -4.54
C ASN A 226 -4.15 12.90 -5.23
N VAL A 227 -4.46 13.97 -5.95
CA VAL A 227 -3.46 14.76 -6.66
C VAL A 227 -3.69 16.24 -6.37
N SER A 228 -2.63 16.95 -5.97
CA SER A 228 -2.67 18.39 -5.82
C SER A 228 -2.16 19.03 -7.11
N VAL A 229 -2.98 19.88 -7.72
CA VAL A 229 -2.64 20.54 -8.98
C VAL A 229 -2.74 22.05 -8.79
N VAL A 230 -1.72 22.75 -9.26
CA VAL A 230 -1.71 24.22 -9.33
C VAL A 230 -1.86 24.63 -10.79
N PHE A 231 -2.84 25.49 -11.06
CA PHE A 231 -3.10 26.07 -12.37
C PHE A 231 -2.90 27.58 -12.31
N ASP A 232 -2.54 28.15 -13.45
CA ASP A 232 -2.69 29.58 -13.67
C ASP A 232 -4.16 29.99 -13.77
N MET A 233 -4.44 31.26 -13.51
CA MET A 233 -5.73 31.88 -13.77
C MET A 233 -5.52 33.17 -14.56
N THR A 234 -6.32 33.35 -15.60
CA THR A 234 -6.28 34.53 -16.50
C THR A 234 -7.56 35.34 -16.39
N VAL A 235 -7.49 36.62 -16.76
CA VAL A 235 -8.69 37.46 -16.88
C VAL A 235 -9.27 37.23 -18.27
N PRO A 236 -10.59 37.05 -18.43
CA PRO A 236 -11.21 36.88 -19.74
C PRO A 236 -10.86 38.08 -20.64
N GLY A 237 -10.17 37.83 -21.76
CA GLY A 237 -9.88 38.85 -22.78
C GLY A 237 -8.65 39.76 -22.57
N GLY A 238 -7.66 39.38 -21.77
CA GLY A 238 -6.41 40.15 -21.60
C GLY A 238 -5.14 39.29 -21.71
N GLU A 239 -4.13 39.82 -22.43
CA GLU A 239 -2.74 39.33 -22.52
C GLU A 239 -2.03 39.23 -21.16
#